data_AF-A0A448ZZL1-F1
#
_entry.id   AF-A0A448ZZL1-F1
#
_cell.length_a   1.000
_cell.length_b   1.000
_cell.length_c   1.000
_cell.angle_alpha   90.00
_cell.angle_beta   90.00
_cell.angle_gamma   90.00
#
_symmetry.space_group_name_H-M   'P 1'
#
loop_
_entity.id
_entity.type
_entity.pdbx_description
1 polymer ?
#
loop_
_entity_poly.entity_id
_entity_poly.type
_entity_poly.pdbx_seq_one_letter_code
_entity_poly.pdbx_strand_id
1 'polypeptide(L)'
;MALKPIVSGSIQRSAEFATETTANRIAYETLQTKALSSDRVKNKLVDPEGIIPNGIYKVFRLERNVKLASIIISSIVAFFSLLFCILFAAAPKIFSNDGKVKWGHYIIPVILLGLSIYMFIIELIELIGISRSVVFYRESIRRGAISTPPFITLLYRKLIMKQVRRTWFVVAIIFYVGLFTLIFYGLKDVDWKGLHFKKWIDNTFKNPMAVVYVLCAIMLVSLILHIALTIFRKKRLVDIQSFFGNEVMDYNDLQEKKSKAHRFYAKIFFISILVLLIIPFIIYIVLRKTVWKGK
;
A
#
# COMPACT_ATOMS: atom_id res chain seq x y z
N MET A 1 15.82 -82.96 -18.59
CA MET A 1 14.66 -82.67 -17.71
C MET A 1 14.14 -81.29 -18.10
N ALA A 2 12.87 -81.01 -18.41
CA ALA A 2 11.64 -81.78 -18.42
C ALA A 2 10.66 -81.16 -19.45
N LEU A 3 9.91 -82.04 -20.14
CA LEU A 3 8.54 -81.93 -20.68
C LEU A 3 8.15 -80.85 -21.74
N LYS A 4 7.84 -81.35 -22.96
CA LYS A 4 6.84 -80.84 -23.95
C LYS A 4 5.39 -81.13 -23.42
N PRO A 5 4.22 -80.92 -24.10
CA PRO A 5 3.87 -80.40 -25.46
C PRO A 5 2.55 -79.55 -25.62
N ILE A 6 2.30 -79.02 -26.84
CA ILE A 6 1.06 -79.00 -27.69
C ILE A 6 -0.29 -78.40 -27.20
N VAL A 7 -0.71 -77.34 -27.95
CA VAL A 7 -2.04 -76.98 -28.56
C VAL A 7 -3.35 -77.14 -27.78
N SER A 8 -4.15 -76.05 -27.73
CA SER A 8 -5.63 -75.98 -27.87
C SER A 8 -6.08 -74.57 -27.43
N GLY A 9 -6.79 -73.73 -28.18
CA GLY A 9 -8.14 -73.97 -28.70
C GLY A 9 -8.77 -72.67 -29.24
N SER A 10 -9.59 -72.84 -30.28
CA SER A 10 -10.75 -72.02 -30.70
C SER A 10 -10.73 -70.49 -30.53
N ILE A 11 -10.54 -69.76 -31.63
CA ILE A 11 -11.16 -68.42 -31.76
C ILE A 11 -12.64 -68.66 -32.05
N GLN A 12 -13.43 -68.70 -30.97
CA GLN A 12 -14.88 -68.69 -31.02
C GLN A 12 -15.33 -67.22 -31.09
N ARG A 13 -16.16 -66.92 -32.09
CA ARG A 13 -16.87 -65.64 -32.21
C ARG A 13 -17.77 -65.45 -30.99
N SER A 14 -17.59 -64.31 -30.32
CA SER A 14 -18.61 -63.55 -29.60
C SER A 14 -18.10 -62.10 -29.61
N ALA A 15 -18.48 -61.27 -30.59
CA ALA A 15 -19.71 -60.47 -30.55
C ALA A 15 -19.93 -59.83 -29.17
N GLU A 16 -19.92 -58.50 -29.13
CA GLU A 16 -20.28 -57.62 -28.00
C GLU A 16 -19.26 -57.43 -26.86
N PHE A 17 -18.06 -56.87 -27.09
CA PHE A 17 -17.30 -56.20 -26.00
C PHE A 17 -16.24 -55.17 -26.46
N ALA A 18 -16.39 -54.58 -27.65
CA ALA A 18 -15.44 -53.59 -28.18
C ALA A 18 -15.99 -52.16 -28.30
N THR A 19 -17.28 -51.94 -28.08
CA THR A 19 -17.92 -50.64 -28.25
C THR A 19 -17.78 -49.75 -27.01
N GLU A 20 -17.79 -50.29 -25.79
CA GLU A 20 -17.68 -49.48 -24.56
C GLU A 20 -16.29 -48.86 -24.38
N THR A 21 -15.22 -49.58 -24.68
CA THR A 21 -13.84 -49.06 -24.59
C THR A 21 -13.55 -48.01 -25.66
N THR A 22 -14.09 -48.18 -26.87
CA THR A 22 -13.90 -47.23 -27.96
C THR A 22 -14.76 -45.97 -27.76
N ALA A 23 -16.01 -46.12 -27.31
CA ALA A 23 -16.88 -45.00 -26.96
C ALA A 23 -16.35 -44.21 -25.76
N ASN A 24 -15.83 -44.89 -24.73
CA ASN A 24 -15.20 -44.24 -23.58
C ASN A 24 -13.90 -43.52 -23.95
N ARG A 25 -13.11 -44.07 -24.89
CA ARG A 25 -11.90 -43.42 -25.39
C ARG A 25 -12.22 -42.20 -26.26
N ILE A 26 -13.22 -42.29 -27.13
CA ILE A 26 -13.72 -41.14 -27.90
C ILE A 26 -14.35 -40.11 -26.96
N ALA A 27 -15.05 -40.53 -25.89
CA ALA A 27 -15.56 -39.62 -24.86
C ALA A 27 -14.42 -38.94 -24.09
N TYR A 28 -13.35 -39.66 -23.74
CA TYR A 28 -12.17 -39.09 -23.10
C TYR A 28 -11.39 -38.15 -24.01
N GLU A 29 -11.21 -38.50 -25.29
CA GLU A 29 -10.55 -37.67 -26.28
C GLU A 29 -11.41 -36.45 -26.64
N THR A 30 -12.74 -36.59 -26.71
CA THR A 30 -13.67 -35.46 -26.89
C THR A 30 -13.79 -34.59 -25.65
N LEU A 31 -13.65 -35.13 -24.44
CA LEU A 31 -13.57 -34.37 -23.18
C LEU A 31 -12.22 -33.66 -23.05
N GLN A 32 -11.10 -34.28 -23.44
CA GLN A 32 -9.80 -33.61 -23.47
C GLN A 32 -9.73 -32.56 -24.57
N THR A 33 -10.28 -32.82 -25.77
CA THR A 33 -10.34 -31.80 -26.83
C THR A 33 -11.36 -30.72 -26.51
N LYS A 34 -12.49 -31.00 -25.83
CA LYS A 34 -13.37 -29.96 -25.25
C LYS A 34 -12.70 -29.20 -24.12
N ALA A 35 -11.90 -29.83 -23.26
CA ALA A 35 -11.17 -29.14 -22.20
C ALA A 35 -10.08 -28.23 -22.79
N LEU A 36 -9.31 -28.73 -23.77
CA LEU A 36 -8.29 -27.98 -24.50
C LEU A 36 -8.86 -26.88 -25.42
N SER A 37 -10.03 -27.10 -26.02
CA SER A 37 -10.72 -26.09 -26.85
C SER A 37 -11.54 -25.10 -26.02
N SER A 38 -12.09 -25.50 -24.88
CA SER A 38 -12.76 -24.60 -23.93
C SER A 38 -11.75 -23.69 -23.22
N ASP A 39 -10.54 -24.17 -22.92
CA ASP A 39 -9.44 -23.33 -22.40
C ASP A 39 -8.88 -22.37 -23.45
N ARG A 40 -8.90 -22.72 -24.74
CA ARG A 40 -8.52 -21.80 -25.83
C ARG A 40 -9.59 -20.75 -26.14
N VAL A 41 -10.87 -21.02 -25.90
CA VAL A 41 -11.98 -20.08 -26.20
C VAL A 41 -12.34 -19.18 -25.00
N LYS A 42 -11.87 -19.45 -23.78
CA LYS A 42 -12.10 -18.59 -22.59
C LYS A 42 -10.92 -17.74 -22.15
N ASN A 43 -9.76 -17.81 -22.80
CA ASN A 43 -8.71 -16.81 -22.62
C ASN A 43 -9.03 -15.58 -23.47
N LYS A 44 -10.02 -14.78 -23.06
CA LYS A 44 -10.20 -13.43 -23.59
C LYS A 44 -8.86 -12.72 -23.38
N LEU A 45 -8.15 -12.43 -24.49
CA LEU A 45 -6.86 -11.75 -24.45
C LEU A 45 -7.03 -10.50 -23.58
N VAL A 46 -6.27 -10.44 -22.49
CA VAL A 46 -6.38 -9.33 -21.54
C VAL A 46 -5.73 -8.09 -22.15
N ASP A 47 -4.72 -8.28 -23.01
CA ASP A 47 -4.09 -7.23 -23.82
C ASP A 47 -4.98 -6.86 -25.02
N PRO A 48 -5.29 -5.56 -25.22
CA PRO A 48 -6.06 -5.08 -26.37
C PRO A 48 -5.48 -5.44 -27.74
N GLU A 49 -4.16 -5.64 -27.83
CA GLU A 49 -3.47 -5.98 -29.08
C GLU A 49 -3.00 -7.44 -29.15
N GLY A 50 -3.20 -8.23 -28.09
CA GLY A 50 -2.84 -9.64 -28.06
C GLY A 50 -1.34 -9.96 -28.17
N ILE A 51 -0.46 -8.96 -28.06
CA ILE A 51 1.00 -9.11 -28.24
C ILE A 51 1.67 -9.47 -26.91
N ILE A 52 1.17 -8.93 -25.79
CA ILE A 52 1.77 -9.13 -24.47
C ILE A 52 1.17 -10.38 -23.80
N PRO A 53 1.99 -11.28 -23.23
CA PRO A 53 1.48 -12.40 -22.44
C PRO A 53 0.56 -11.95 -21.30
N ASN A 54 -0.58 -12.65 -21.14
CA ASN A 54 -1.65 -12.26 -20.21
C ASN A 54 -1.17 -12.02 -18.76
N GLY A 55 -0.19 -12.80 -18.28
CA GLY A 55 0.40 -12.63 -16.94
C GLY A 55 1.08 -11.26 -16.76
N ILE A 56 1.90 -10.86 -17.74
CA ILE A 56 2.63 -9.60 -17.72
C ILE A 56 1.65 -8.42 -17.87
N TYR A 57 0.68 -8.54 -18.77
CA TYR A 57 -0.33 -7.50 -18.97
C TYR A 57 -1.19 -7.29 -17.72
N LYS A 58 -1.52 -8.36 -16.98
CA LYS A 58 -2.26 -8.27 -15.70
C LYS A 58 -1.49 -7.45 -14.67
N VAL A 59 -0.16 -7.59 -14.59
CA VAL A 59 0.68 -6.79 -13.70
C VAL A 59 0.68 -5.31 -14.10
N PHE A 60 0.80 -5.00 -15.40
CA PHE A 60 0.69 -3.62 -15.89
C PHE A 60 -0.67 -2.99 -15.59
N ARG A 61 -1.76 -3.72 -15.84
CA ARG A 61 -3.13 -3.27 -15.56
C ARG A 61 -3.35 -3.03 -14.07
N LEU A 62 -2.85 -3.94 -13.23
CA LEU A 62 -2.94 -3.78 -11.78
C LEU A 62 -2.15 -2.56 -11.30
N GLU A 63 -0.93 -2.35 -11.80
CA GLU A 63 -0.14 -1.18 -11.40
C GLU A 63 -0.82 0.11 -11.84
N ARG A 64 -1.33 0.17 -13.07
CA ARG A 64 -2.12 1.30 -13.58
C ARG A 64 -3.31 1.60 -12.67
N ASN A 65 -4.06 0.59 -12.27
CA ASN A 65 -5.22 0.75 -11.38
C ASN A 65 -4.80 1.22 -9.97
N VAL A 66 -3.68 0.73 -9.43
CA VAL A 66 -3.16 1.19 -8.14
C VAL A 66 -2.76 2.67 -8.20
N LYS A 67 -2.13 3.11 -9.30
CA LYS A 67 -1.80 4.52 -9.51
C LYS A 67 -3.03 5.39 -9.62
N LEU A 68 -4.01 4.95 -10.42
CA LEU A 68 -5.28 5.66 -10.58
C LEU A 68 -6.02 5.77 -9.24
N ALA A 69 -6.11 4.69 -8.46
CA ALA A 69 -6.70 4.72 -7.12
C ALA A 69 -5.95 5.69 -6.19
N SER A 70 -4.61 5.74 -6.25
CA SER A 70 -3.82 6.68 -5.47
C SER A 70 -4.08 8.14 -5.86
N ILE A 71 -4.23 8.41 -7.16
CA ILE A 71 -4.60 9.73 -7.69
C ILE A 71 -5.97 10.14 -7.15
N ILE A 72 -6.98 9.27 -7.26
CA ILE A 72 -8.32 9.54 -6.74
C ILE A 72 -8.28 9.87 -5.24
N ILE A 73 -7.58 9.05 -4.44
CA ILE A 73 -7.45 9.29 -3.00
C ILE A 73 -6.79 10.64 -2.73
N SER A 74 -5.71 10.97 -3.45
CA SER A 74 -5.03 12.27 -3.27
C SER A 74 -5.93 13.45 -3.65
N SER A 75 -6.75 13.32 -4.69
CA SER A 75 -7.72 14.35 -5.10
C SER A 75 -8.83 14.52 -4.06
N ILE A 76 -9.35 13.42 -3.49
CA ILE A 76 -10.36 13.48 -2.43
C ILE A 76 -9.79 14.19 -1.20
N VAL A 77 -8.57 13.85 -0.79
CA VAL A 77 -7.90 14.51 0.34
C VAL A 77 -7.69 16.00 0.05
N ALA A 78 -7.23 16.36 -1.15
CA ALA A 78 -7.06 17.75 -1.55
C ALA A 78 -8.38 18.54 -1.47
N PHE A 79 -9.47 17.94 -1.98
CA PHE A 79 -10.80 18.53 -1.96
C PHE A 79 -11.29 18.80 -0.53
N PHE A 80 -11.20 17.81 0.37
CA PHE A 80 -11.58 18.02 1.76
C PHE A 80 -10.69 19.05 2.47
N SER A 81 -9.38 19.04 2.20
CA SER A 81 -8.46 20.02 2.78
C SER A 81 -8.82 21.44 2.38
N LEU A 82 -9.16 21.65 1.11
CA LEU A 82 -9.63 22.92 0.59
C LEU A 82 -10.99 23.31 1.18
N LEU A 83 -11.91 22.36 1.28
CA LEU A 83 -13.22 22.56 1.92
C LEU A 83 -13.06 23.03 3.37
N PHE A 84 -12.17 22.43 4.16
CA PHE A 84 -11.91 22.86 5.53
C PHE A 84 -11.32 24.27 5.60
N CYS A 85 -10.38 24.63 4.72
CA CYS A 85 -9.88 26.00 4.64
C CYS A 85 -11.01 27.02 4.38
N ILE A 86 -11.90 26.71 3.43
CA ILE A 86 -13.04 27.57 3.09
C ILE A 86 -14.02 27.63 4.26
N LEU A 87 -14.33 26.51 4.90
CA LEU A 87 -15.24 26.45 6.05
C LEU A 87 -14.71 27.25 7.25
N PHE A 88 -13.40 27.22 7.50
CA PHE A 88 -12.79 28.04 8.55
C PHE A 88 -12.89 29.55 8.26
N ALA A 89 -12.85 29.94 6.99
CA ALA A 89 -12.99 31.33 6.58
C ALA A 89 -14.46 31.79 6.54
N ALA A 90 -15.36 30.97 6.00
CA ALA A 90 -16.76 31.34 5.74
C ALA A 90 -17.70 31.09 6.92
N ALA A 91 -17.42 30.08 7.76
CA ALA A 91 -18.28 29.68 8.87
C ALA A 91 -17.50 29.46 10.19
N PRO A 92 -16.77 30.48 10.70
CA PRO A 92 -15.89 30.31 11.86
C PRO A 92 -16.64 29.95 13.16
N LYS A 93 -17.93 30.30 13.26
CA LYS A 93 -18.79 30.00 14.43
C LYS A 93 -19.03 28.51 14.66
N ILE A 94 -18.84 27.66 13.64
CA ILE A 94 -18.99 26.20 13.77
C ILE A 94 -17.83 25.61 14.58
N PHE A 95 -16.65 26.22 14.50
CA PHE A 95 -15.40 25.65 15.03
C PHE A 95 -14.84 26.40 16.25
N SER A 96 -15.27 27.63 16.48
CA SER A 96 -14.81 28.46 17.61
C SER A 96 -15.99 29.14 18.29
N ASN A 97 -16.01 29.10 19.63
CA ASN A 97 -17.03 29.76 20.45
C ASN A 97 -16.96 31.29 20.31
N ASP A 98 -15.77 31.85 20.06
CA ASP A 98 -15.53 33.30 19.95
C ASP A 98 -15.85 33.85 18.55
N GLY A 99 -16.34 33.02 17.62
CA GLY A 99 -16.64 33.41 16.24
C GLY A 99 -15.42 33.77 15.39
N LYS A 100 -14.20 33.60 15.93
CA LYS A 100 -12.92 33.78 15.23
C LYS A 100 -12.10 32.49 15.31
N VAL A 101 -11.70 31.98 14.15
CA VAL A 101 -10.80 30.81 14.06
C VAL A 101 -9.36 31.30 14.15
N LYS A 102 -8.62 30.83 15.15
CA LYS A 102 -7.19 31.15 15.31
C LYS A 102 -6.39 30.56 14.15
N TRP A 103 -5.33 31.27 13.74
CA TRP A 103 -4.52 30.90 12.56
C TRP A 103 -3.97 29.47 12.60
N GLY A 104 -3.73 28.93 13.82
CA GLY A 104 -3.26 27.57 14.03
C GLY A 104 -4.15 26.47 13.42
N HIS A 105 -5.46 26.71 13.27
CA HIS A 105 -6.37 25.74 12.67
C HIS A 105 -6.14 25.57 11.16
N TYR A 106 -5.60 26.59 10.48
CA TYR A 106 -5.30 26.53 9.05
C TYR A 106 -4.02 25.75 8.75
N ILE A 107 -3.15 25.53 9.74
CA ILE A 107 -1.86 24.87 9.53
C ILE A 107 -2.06 23.44 9.00
N ILE A 108 -2.94 22.67 9.64
CA ILE A 108 -3.14 21.26 9.29
C ILE A 108 -3.74 21.12 7.88
N PRO A 109 -4.86 21.79 7.51
CA PRO A 109 -5.40 21.67 6.17
C PRO A 109 -4.47 22.22 5.07
N VAL A 110 -3.70 23.28 5.33
CA VAL A 110 -2.77 23.81 4.33
C VAL A 110 -1.62 22.84 4.07
N ILE A 111 -1.03 22.27 5.12
CA ILE A 111 0.03 21.25 4.98
C ILE A 111 -0.52 20.01 4.25
N LEU A 112 -1.71 19.56 4.63
CA LEU A 112 -2.35 18.39 4.01
C LEU A 112 -2.69 18.64 2.54
N LEU A 113 -3.13 19.85 2.19
CA LEU A 113 -3.37 20.28 0.81
C LEU A 113 -2.07 20.22 0.00
N GLY A 114 -1.00 20.84 0.48
CA GLY A 114 0.31 20.81 -0.19
C GLY A 114 0.84 19.39 -0.41
N LEU A 115 0.75 18.54 0.62
CA LEU A 115 1.18 17.15 0.54
C LEU A 115 0.33 16.34 -0.44
N SER A 116 -0.98 16.57 -0.49
CA SER A 116 -1.89 15.89 -1.41
C SER A 116 -1.61 16.25 -2.87
N ILE A 117 -1.34 17.53 -3.16
CA ILE A 117 -0.97 18.01 -4.51
C ILE A 117 0.36 17.41 -4.94
N TYR A 118 1.36 17.41 -4.05
CA TYR A 118 2.65 16.79 -4.32
C TYR A 118 2.49 15.31 -4.69
N MET A 119 1.73 14.56 -3.90
CA MET A 119 1.46 13.14 -4.18
C MET A 119 0.72 12.94 -5.50
N PHE A 120 -0.26 13.79 -5.80
CA PHE A 120 -1.00 13.76 -7.05
C PHE A 120 -0.08 13.88 -8.26
N ILE A 121 0.83 14.86 -8.26
CA ILE A 121 1.78 15.10 -9.35
C ILE A 121 2.71 13.89 -9.54
N ILE A 122 3.29 13.36 -8.46
CA ILE A 122 4.20 12.22 -8.54
C ILE A 122 3.48 10.97 -9.08
N GLU A 123 2.28 10.66 -8.58
CA GLU A 123 1.53 9.48 -9.04
C GLU A 123 1.04 9.64 -10.49
N LEU A 124 0.77 10.88 -10.95
CA LEU A 124 0.46 11.17 -12.36
C LEU A 124 1.66 10.92 -13.28
N ILE A 125 2.85 11.40 -12.91
CA ILE A 125 4.08 11.15 -13.66
C ILE A 125 4.35 9.64 -13.77
N GLU A 126 4.18 8.90 -12.67
CA GLU A 126 4.36 7.45 -12.67
C GLU A 126 3.33 6.73 -13.54
N LEU A 127 2.06 7.17 -13.55
CA LEU A 127 1.00 6.61 -14.40
C LEU A 127 1.32 6.78 -15.89
N ILE A 128 1.82 7.96 -16.28
CA ILE A 128 2.29 8.23 -17.65
C ILE A 128 3.50 7.35 -17.97
N GLY A 129 4.45 7.21 -17.04
CA GLY A 129 5.63 6.36 -17.19
C GLY A 129 5.31 4.88 -17.40
N ILE A 130 4.30 4.35 -16.68
CA ILE A 130 3.81 2.99 -16.88
C ILE A 130 3.20 2.82 -18.27
N SER A 131 2.40 3.79 -18.71
CA SER A 131 1.77 3.75 -20.03
C SER A 131 2.82 3.73 -21.15
N ARG A 132 3.89 4.53 -21.03
CA ARG A 132 5.05 4.49 -21.94
C ARG A 132 5.79 3.15 -21.87
N SER A 133 5.95 2.58 -20.69
CA SER A 133 6.63 1.29 -20.49
C SER A 133 5.90 0.14 -21.18
N VAL A 134 4.56 0.18 -21.24
CA VAL A 134 3.75 -0.80 -21.99
C VAL A 134 4.02 -0.70 -23.49
N VAL A 135 4.03 0.52 -24.04
CA VAL A 135 4.31 0.75 -25.48
C VAL A 135 5.72 0.27 -25.83
N PHE A 136 6.72 0.67 -25.05
CA PHE A 136 8.11 0.27 -25.26
C PHE A 136 8.29 -1.25 -25.19
N TYR A 137 7.67 -1.91 -24.22
CA TYR A 137 7.73 -3.36 -24.10
C TYR A 137 7.09 -4.06 -25.30
N ARG A 138 5.95 -3.54 -25.77
CA ARG A 138 5.27 -4.06 -26.96
C ARG A 138 6.15 -3.96 -28.21
N GLU A 139 6.80 -2.82 -28.43
CA GLU A 139 7.76 -2.66 -29.52
C GLU A 139 8.97 -3.59 -29.39
N SER A 140 9.40 -3.88 -28.17
CA SER A 140 10.51 -4.81 -27.91
C SER A 140 10.13 -6.25 -28.28
N ILE A 141 8.91 -6.69 -27.94
CA ILE A 141 8.38 -7.99 -28.38
C ILE A 141 8.27 -8.05 -29.90
N ARG A 142 7.76 -6.99 -30.55
CA ARG A 142 7.68 -6.92 -32.02
C ARG A 142 9.04 -7.04 -32.69
N ARG A 143 10.12 -6.61 -32.02
CA ARG A 143 11.51 -6.74 -32.45
C ARG A 143 12.16 -8.09 -32.09
N GLY A 144 11.40 -9.02 -31.52
CA GLY A 144 11.87 -10.38 -31.20
C GLY A 144 12.49 -10.53 -29.80
N ALA A 145 12.36 -9.54 -28.91
CA ALA A 145 12.85 -9.68 -27.54
C ALA A 145 11.92 -10.57 -26.70
N ILE A 146 12.47 -11.63 -26.10
CA ILE A 146 11.75 -12.58 -25.23
C ILE A 146 12.01 -12.28 -23.73
N SER A 147 12.88 -11.32 -23.42
CA SER A 147 13.29 -11.01 -22.05
C SER A 147 12.20 -10.33 -21.22
N THR A 148 12.26 -10.55 -19.90
CA THR A 148 11.42 -9.84 -18.92
C THR A 148 11.56 -8.31 -19.05
N PRO A 149 10.45 -7.54 -19.00
CA PRO A 149 10.53 -6.09 -19.05
C PRO A 149 11.31 -5.51 -17.85
N PRO A 150 12.30 -4.62 -18.07
CA PRO A 150 13.04 -3.95 -17.01
C PRO A 150 12.16 -3.18 -16.00
N PHE A 151 10.95 -2.79 -16.42
CA PHE A 151 9.96 -2.19 -15.54
C PHE A 151 9.61 -3.07 -14.33
N ILE A 152 9.58 -4.40 -14.50
CA ILE A 152 9.13 -5.34 -13.46
C ILE A 152 10.17 -5.48 -12.35
N THR A 153 11.47 -5.55 -12.69
CA THR A 153 12.57 -5.59 -11.71
C THR A 153 12.54 -4.32 -10.83
N LEU A 154 12.38 -3.15 -11.47
CA LEU A 154 12.30 -1.86 -10.80
C LEU A 154 11.06 -1.74 -9.93
N LEU A 155 9.90 -2.19 -10.43
CA LEU A 155 8.65 -2.20 -9.68
C LEU A 155 8.76 -3.06 -8.42
N TYR A 156 9.35 -4.25 -8.54
CA TYR A 156 9.53 -5.16 -7.42
C TYR A 156 10.43 -4.55 -6.33
N ARG A 157 11.61 -4.03 -6.71
CA ARG A 157 12.52 -3.33 -5.79
C ARG A 157 11.82 -2.15 -5.11
N LYS A 158 11.08 -1.34 -5.87
CA LYS A 158 10.32 -0.21 -5.36
C LYS A 158 9.25 -0.65 -4.35
N LEU A 159 8.58 -1.77 -4.60
CA LEU A 159 7.53 -2.31 -3.75
C LEU A 159 8.06 -2.76 -2.39
N ILE A 160 9.22 -3.43 -2.36
CA ILE A 160 9.93 -3.80 -1.11
C ILE A 160 10.36 -2.55 -0.34
N MET A 161 10.98 -1.58 -1.00
CA MET A 161 11.44 -0.36 -0.31
C MET A 161 10.28 0.48 0.23
N LYS A 162 9.17 0.55 -0.52
CA LYS A 162 7.94 1.25 -0.11
C LYS A 162 7.33 0.62 1.15
N GLN A 163 7.52 -0.68 1.39
CA GLN A 163 7.09 -1.34 2.62
C GLN A 163 7.76 -0.73 3.85
N VAL A 164 9.09 -0.70 3.85
CA VAL A 164 9.89 -0.27 5.01
C VAL A 164 9.49 1.15 5.41
N ARG A 165 9.42 2.06 4.42
CA ARG A 165 9.03 3.45 4.65
C ARG A 165 7.61 3.58 5.20
N ARG A 166 6.64 2.82 4.68
CA ARG A 166 5.25 2.87 5.14
C ARG A 166 5.08 2.31 6.56
N THR A 167 5.85 1.28 6.93
CA THR A 167 5.83 0.74 8.29
C THR A 167 6.33 1.78 9.29
N TRP A 168 7.48 2.39 9.03
CA TRP A 168 8.02 3.44 9.92
C TRP A 168 7.15 4.69 9.97
N PHE A 169 6.50 5.05 8.88
CA PHE A 169 5.53 6.16 8.87
C PHE A 169 4.33 5.88 9.79
N VAL A 170 3.79 4.65 9.77
CA VAL A 170 2.66 4.26 10.64
C VAL A 170 3.11 4.18 12.10
N VAL A 171 4.30 3.63 12.37
CA VAL A 171 4.89 3.65 13.72
C VAL A 171 5.02 5.08 14.24
N ALA A 172 5.53 6.00 13.42
CA ALA A 172 5.65 7.41 13.78
C ALA A 172 4.28 8.05 14.06
N ILE A 173 3.27 7.82 13.21
CA ILE A 173 1.91 8.33 13.44
C ILE A 173 1.36 7.82 14.77
N ILE A 174 1.40 6.51 15.00
CA ILE A 174 0.86 5.91 16.24
C ILE A 174 1.60 6.46 17.46
N PHE A 175 2.93 6.55 17.40
CA PHE A 175 3.73 7.06 18.50
C PHE A 175 3.46 8.54 18.79
N TYR A 176 3.56 9.42 17.78
CA TYR A 176 3.43 10.86 17.99
C TYR A 176 1.98 11.30 18.25
N VAL A 177 1.02 10.78 17.50
CA VAL A 177 -0.41 11.06 17.74
C VAL A 177 -0.84 10.45 19.07
N GLY A 178 -0.37 9.24 19.39
CA GLY A 178 -0.65 8.59 20.68
C GLY A 178 -0.08 9.36 21.86
N LEU A 179 1.19 9.78 21.78
CA LEU A 179 1.84 10.61 22.79
C LEU A 179 1.10 11.94 22.98
N PHE A 180 0.77 12.62 21.88
CA PHE A 180 -0.02 13.86 21.93
C PHE A 180 -1.38 13.63 22.58
N THR A 181 -2.10 12.56 22.21
CA THR A 181 -3.41 12.24 22.78
C THR A 181 -3.33 11.95 24.28
N LEU A 182 -2.29 11.23 24.72
CA LEU A 182 -2.07 10.89 26.13
C LEU A 182 -1.72 12.12 26.96
N ILE A 183 -0.84 12.99 26.44
CA ILE A 183 -0.51 14.29 27.05
C ILE A 183 -1.76 15.16 27.14
N PHE A 184 -2.52 15.29 26.04
CA PHE A 184 -3.73 16.10 25.99
C PHE A 184 -4.79 15.61 26.98
N TYR A 185 -4.99 14.29 27.08
CA TYR A 185 -5.90 13.70 28.05
C TYR A 185 -5.42 13.87 29.50
N GLY A 186 -4.12 13.69 29.76
CA GLY A 186 -3.54 13.80 31.10
C GLY A 186 -3.50 15.24 31.63
N LEU A 187 -3.34 16.24 30.76
CA LEU A 187 -3.30 17.66 31.13
C LEU A 187 -4.68 18.33 31.20
N LYS A 188 -5.75 17.65 30.80
CA LYS A 188 -7.09 18.27 30.67
C LYS A 188 -7.62 18.85 31.99
N ASP A 189 -7.25 18.25 33.13
CA ASP A 189 -7.73 18.63 34.46
C ASP A 189 -6.63 19.21 35.36
N VAL A 190 -5.43 19.46 34.83
CA VAL A 190 -4.27 19.92 35.61
C VAL A 190 -4.11 21.43 35.51
N ASP A 191 -4.15 22.11 36.66
CA ASP A 191 -3.78 23.52 36.78
C ASP A 191 -2.36 23.63 37.36
N TRP A 192 -1.40 24.15 36.59
CA TRP A 192 0.00 24.25 37.02
C TRP A 192 0.45 25.71 37.15
N LYS A 193 0.65 26.19 38.38
CA LYS A 193 1.33 27.47 38.73
C LYS A 193 1.11 28.63 37.71
N GLY A 194 -0.15 28.91 37.35
CA GLY A 194 -0.53 30.01 36.44
C GLY A 194 -0.85 29.61 34.99
N LEU A 195 -0.56 28.36 34.59
CA LEU A 195 -1.03 27.76 33.34
C LEU A 195 -2.33 27.00 33.57
N HIS A 196 -3.44 27.63 33.21
CA HIS A 196 -4.78 27.04 33.27
C HIS A 196 -5.06 26.23 32.00
N PHE A 197 -4.51 25.02 31.93
CA PHE A 197 -4.64 24.15 30.75
C PHE A 197 -6.10 23.83 30.43
N LYS A 198 -6.93 23.62 31.45
CA LYS A 198 -8.38 23.44 31.30
C LYS A 198 -9.02 24.60 30.53
N LYS A 199 -8.77 25.84 30.96
CA LYS A 199 -9.30 27.05 30.31
C LYS A 199 -8.75 27.24 28.89
N TRP A 200 -7.49 26.89 28.65
CA TRP A 200 -6.89 26.96 27.31
C TRP A 200 -7.49 25.93 26.35
N ILE A 201 -7.72 24.70 26.83
CA ILE A 201 -8.32 23.60 26.07
C ILE A 201 -9.78 23.91 25.76
N ASP A 202 -10.58 24.33 26.75
CA ASP A 202 -12.01 24.65 26.58
C ASP A 202 -12.23 25.86 25.65
N ASN A 203 -11.31 26.84 25.67
CA ASN A 203 -11.34 27.98 24.74
C ASN A 203 -10.90 27.62 23.31
N THR A 204 -10.18 26.52 23.13
CA THR A 204 -9.66 26.09 21.82
C THR A 204 -10.57 25.07 21.17
N PHE A 205 -11.18 24.18 21.95
CA PHE A 205 -12.05 23.12 21.45
C PHE A 205 -13.39 23.14 22.18
N LYS A 206 -14.48 23.26 21.44
CA LYS A 206 -15.85 23.23 21.98
C LYS A 206 -16.17 21.95 22.75
N ASN A 207 -15.55 20.82 22.36
CA ASN A 207 -15.63 19.55 23.08
C ASN A 207 -14.26 18.85 23.08
N PRO A 208 -13.47 18.95 24.16
CA PRO A 208 -12.14 18.35 24.25
C PRO A 208 -12.14 16.81 24.18
N MET A 209 -13.18 16.16 24.73
CA MET A 209 -13.29 14.69 24.71
C MET A 209 -13.55 14.18 23.29
N ALA A 210 -14.32 14.91 22.49
CA ALA A 210 -14.52 14.58 21.09
C ALA A 210 -13.19 14.57 20.31
N VAL A 211 -12.28 15.50 20.60
CA VAL A 211 -10.94 15.54 19.97
C VAL A 211 -10.16 14.27 20.29
N VAL A 212 -10.17 13.82 21.56
CA VAL A 212 -9.51 12.57 21.97
C VAL A 212 -10.08 11.37 21.21
N TYR A 213 -11.41 11.26 21.11
CA TYR A 213 -12.04 10.17 20.37
C TYR A 213 -11.70 10.18 18.88
N VAL A 214 -11.66 11.37 18.26
CA VAL A 214 -11.26 11.53 16.85
C VAL A 214 -9.80 11.10 16.64
N LEU A 215 -8.89 11.50 17.53
CA LEU A 215 -7.48 11.09 17.45
C LEU A 215 -7.30 9.58 17.62
N CYS A 216 -8.02 8.98 18.56
CA CYS A 216 -8.05 7.52 18.72
C CYS A 216 -8.60 6.82 17.47
N ALA A 217 -9.68 7.34 16.87
CA ALA A 217 -10.24 6.81 15.64
C ALA A 217 -9.24 6.91 14.47
N ILE A 218 -8.52 8.03 14.34
CA ILE A 218 -7.47 8.21 13.32
C ILE A 218 -6.36 7.16 13.48
N MET A 219 -5.91 6.91 14.71
CA MET A 219 -4.89 5.88 14.98
C MET A 219 -5.39 4.47 14.62
N LEU A 220 -6.62 4.13 14.99
CA LEU A 220 -7.23 2.84 14.69
C LEU A 220 -7.39 2.63 13.17
N VAL A 221 -7.92 3.62 12.46
CA VAL A 221 -8.06 3.60 11.00
C VAL A 221 -6.70 3.47 10.31
N SER A 222 -5.68 4.20 10.78
CA SER A 222 -4.31 4.11 10.27
C SER A 222 -3.75 2.68 10.38
N LEU A 223 -4.00 2.02 11.50
CA LEU A 223 -3.56 0.63 11.74
C LEU A 223 -4.29 -0.37 10.84
N ILE A 224 -5.61 -0.28 10.72
CA ILE A 224 -6.41 -1.13 9.83
C ILE A 224 -5.95 -0.96 8.37
N LEU A 225 -5.79 0.29 7.93
CA LEU A 225 -5.31 0.60 6.59
C LEU A 225 -3.90 0.05 6.35
N HIS A 226 -3.01 0.11 7.35
CA HIS A 226 -1.67 -0.47 7.27
C HIS A 226 -1.69 -1.97 7.04
N ILE A 227 -2.55 -2.70 7.77
CA ILE A 227 -2.70 -4.15 7.64
C ILE A 227 -3.22 -4.49 6.24
N ALA A 228 -4.32 -3.87 5.80
CA ALA A 228 -4.91 -4.10 4.48
C ALA A 228 -3.91 -3.84 3.34
N LEU A 229 -3.18 -2.71 3.40
CA LEU A 229 -2.16 -2.38 2.40
C LEU A 229 -0.96 -3.32 2.43
N THR A 230 -0.63 -3.88 3.60
CA THR A 230 0.46 -4.86 3.74
C THR A 230 0.07 -6.20 3.12
N ILE A 231 -1.16 -6.67 3.35
CA ILE A 231 -1.71 -7.88 2.71
C ILE A 231 -1.77 -7.72 1.19
N PHE A 232 -2.36 -6.62 0.72
CA PHE A 232 -2.45 -6.33 -0.72
C PHE A 232 -1.08 -6.29 -1.39
N ARG A 233 -0.08 -5.68 -0.73
CA ARG A 233 1.30 -5.66 -1.23
C ARG A 233 1.93 -7.05 -1.24
N LYS A 234 1.75 -7.85 -0.19
CA LYS A 234 2.29 -9.21 -0.13
C LYS A 234 1.72 -10.07 -1.26
N LYS A 235 0.41 -9.98 -1.50
CA LYS A 235 -0.25 -10.61 -2.66
C LYS A 235 0.42 -10.21 -3.98
N ARG A 236 0.63 -8.90 -4.19
CA ARG A 236 1.30 -8.39 -5.40
C ARG A 236 2.73 -8.90 -5.59
N LEU A 237 3.51 -9.01 -4.50
CA LEU A 237 4.87 -9.53 -4.57
C LEU A 237 4.86 -11.01 -4.99
N VAL A 238 3.95 -11.81 -4.42
CA VAL A 238 3.78 -13.23 -4.77
C VAL A 238 3.34 -13.37 -6.23
N ASP A 239 2.39 -12.55 -6.69
CA ASP A 239 1.97 -12.56 -8.09
C ASP A 239 3.16 -12.29 -9.02
N ILE A 240 3.97 -11.26 -8.77
CA ILE A 240 5.17 -10.97 -9.56
C ILE A 240 6.18 -12.13 -9.50
N GLN A 241 6.45 -12.70 -8.33
CA GLN A 241 7.35 -13.85 -8.21
C GLN A 241 6.86 -15.06 -9.03
N SER A 242 5.56 -15.32 -9.02
CA SER A 242 4.97 -16.46 -9.74
C SER A 242 5.08 -16.34 -11.26
N PHE A 243 5.05 -15.11 -11.81
CA PHE A 243 5.14 -14.88 -13.26
C PHE A 243 6.57 -14.76 -13.79
N PHE A 244 7.52 -14.38 -12.93
CA PHE A 244 8.85 -13.95 -13.37
C PHE A 244 10.00 -14.77 -12.76
N GLY A 245 9.72 -15.68 -11.83
CA GLY A 245 10.70 -16.61 -11.26
C GLY A 245 11.94 -15.93 -10.66
N ASN A 246 13.06 -16.65 -10.67
CA ASN A 246 14.35 -16.16 -10.18
C ASN A 246 15.16 -15.37 -11.23
N GLU A 247 14.71 -15.34 -12.49
CA GLU A 247 15.41 -14.66 -13.60
C GLU A 247 15.51 -13.13 -13.42
N VAL A 248 14.79 -12.58 -12.45
CA VAL A 248 14.57 -11.14 -12.27
C VAL A 248 15.25 -10.61 -11.01
N MET A 249 15.80 -11.46 -10.13
CA MET A 249 16.14 -11.05 -8.76
C MET A 249 17.36 -11.70 -8.12
N ASP A 250 18.24 -10.85 -7.61
CA ASP A 250 19.13 -11.16 -6.49
C ASP A 250 18.39 -10.91 -5.16
N TYR A 251 17.92 -11.98 -4.54
CA TYR A 251 17.22 -11.92 -3.26
C TYR A 251 18.11 -11.42 -2.11
N ASN A 252 19.41 -11.71 -2.15
CA ASN A 252 20.33 -11.36 -1.09
C ASN A 252 20.57 -9.85 -1.07
N ASP A 253 20.85 -9.25 -2.23
CA ASP A 253 20.98 -7.80 -2.38
C ASP A 253 19.70 -7.06 -1.95
N LEU A 254 18.52 -7.61 -2.29
CA LEU A 254 17.24 -6.99 -1.89
C LEU A 254 16.98 -7.08 -0.38
N GLN A 255 17.32 -8.18 0.28
CA GLN A 255 17.19 -8.30 1.74
C GLN A 255 18.17 -7.40 2.47
N GLU A 256 19.40 -7.28 1.98
CA GLU A 256 20.41 -6.38 2.55
C GLU A 256 19.95 -4.92 2.46
N LYS A 257 19.47 -4.51 1.28
CA LYS A 257 18.89 -3.18 1.03
C LYS A 257 17.70 -2.89 1.94
N LYS A 258 16.81 -3.86 2.13
CA LYS A 258 15.66 -3.77 3.04
C LYS A 258 16.13 -3.59 4.49
N SER A 259 17.11 -4.37 4.95
CA SER A 259 17.67 -4.28 6.30
C SER A 259 18.33 -2.92 6.56
N LYS A 260 19.15 -2.44 5.61
CA LYS A 260 19.75 -1.09 5.64
C LYS A 260 18.69 0.00 5.76
N ALA A 261 17.60 -0.09 4.99
CA ALA A 261 16.48 0.84 5.07
C ALA A 261 15.81 0.80 6.46
N HIS A 262 15.58 -0.39 7.04
CA HIS A 262 15.01 -0.49 8.39
C HIS A 262 15.90 0.20 9.43
N ARG A 263 17.22 -0.03 9.38
CA ARG A 263 18.18 0.62 10.29
C ARG A 263 18.17 2.14 10.12
N PHE A 264 18.11 2.62 8.88
CA PHE A 264 18.09 4.06 8.59
C PHE A 264 16.84 4.74 9.18
N TYR A 265 15.65 4.20 8.91
CA TYR A 265 14.42 4.77 9.45
C TYR A 265 14.31 4.62 10.97
N ALA A 266 14.84 3.54 11.55
CA ALA A 266 14.95 3.39 13.00
C ALA A 266 15.80 4.51 13.62
N LYS A 267 16.97 4.78 13.05
CA LYS A 267 17.85 5.86 13.52
C LYS A 267 17.12 7.21 13.49
N ILE A 268 16.45 7.53 12.37
CA ILE A 268 15.68 8.78 12.26
C ILE A 268 14.61 8.86 13.35
N PHE A 269 13.86 7.78 13.58
CA PHE A 269 12.81 7.74 14.59
C PHE A 269 13.34 7.93 16.02
N PHE A 270 14.44 7.29 16.38
CA PHE A 270 15.03 7.48 17.71
C PHE A 270 15.64 8.88 17.88
N ILE A 271 16.27 9.43 16.83
CA ILE A 271 16.77 10.81 16.85
C ILE A 271 15.60 11.78 17.03
N SER A 272 14.46 11.57 16.34
CA SER A 272 13.32 12.46 16.47
C SER A 272 12.66 12.39 17.85
N ILE A 273 12.66 11.23 18.52
CA ILE A 273 12.25 11.11 19.93
C ILE A 273 13.23 11.85 20.85
N LEU A 274 14.53 11.66 20.64
CA LEU A 274 15.57 12.30 21.45
C LEU A 274 15.45 13.82 21.38
N VAL A 275 15.29 14.38 20.18
CA VAL A 275 15.07 15.82 19.97
C VAL A 275 13.80 16.29 20.68
N LEU A 276 12.69 15.55 20.55
CA LEU A 276 11.42 15.88 21.22
C LEU A 276 11.57 15.95 22.76
N LEU A 277 12.39 15.08 23.35
CA LEU A 277 12.62 15.04 24.80
C LEU A 277 13.61 16.13 25.26
N ILE A 278 14.64 16.42 24.47
CA ILE A 278 15.67 17.41 24.80
C ILE A 278 15.13 18.85 24.71
N ILE A 279 14.29 19.18 23.73
CA ILE A 279 13.77 20.55 23.54
C ILE A 279 13.15 21.14 24.83
N PRO A 280 12.19 20.48 25.51
CA PRO A 280 11.60 21.03 26.73
C PRO A 280 12.63 21.16 27.87
N PHE A 281 13.64 20.28 27.93
CA PHE A 281 14.73 20.38 28.90
C PHE A 281 15.64 21.59 28.65
N ILE A 282 15.99 21.86 27.39
CA ILE A 282 16.75 23.06 27.00
C ILE A 282 15.94 24.32 27.33
N ILE A 283 14.66 24.36 26.95
CA ILE A 283 13.77 25.49 27.26
C ILE A 283 13.71 25.73 28.77
N TYR A 284 13.58 24.66 29.58
CA TYR A 284 13.58 24.75 31.03
C TYR A 284 14.89 25.32 31.59
N ILE A 285 16.05 24.85 31.11
CA ILE A 285 17.36 25.37 31.53
C ILE A 285 17.51 26.84 31.16
N VAL A 286 17.16 27.22 29.93
CA VAL A 286 17.23 28.61 29.47
C VAL A 286 16.34 29.48 30.35
N LEU A 287 15.06 29.15 30.51
CA LEU A 287 14.14 29.91 31.37
C LEU A 287 14.66 30.05 32.80
N ARG A 288 15.19 28.98 33.40
CA ARG A 288 15.79 29.02 34.74
C ARG A 288 17.04 29.92 34.80
N LYS A 289 17.84 29.96 33.74
CA LYS A 289 19.10 30.72 33.73
C LYS A 289 18.89 32.20 33.42
N THR A 290 17.94 32.55 32.55
CA THR A 290 17.68 33.95 32.15
C THR A 290 16.60 34.64 32.99
N VAL A 291 15.57 33.94 33.46
CA VAL A 291 14.42 34.57 34.16
C VAL A 291 14.52 34.47 35.68
N TRP A 292 15.11 33.40 36.24
CA TRP A 292 15.25 33.23 37.70
C TRP A 292 16.53 33.81 38.31
N LYS A 293 17.46 34.35 37.51
CA LYS A 293 18.58 35.17 38.01
C LYS A 293 18.32 36.69 37.93
N GLY A 294 17.20 37.09 37.29
CA GLY A 294 16.78 38.49 37.17
C GLY A 294 15.73 38.92 38.19
N LYS A 295 15.46 38.08 39.20
CA LYS A 295 14.75 38.42 40.43
C LYS A 295 15.67 38.19 41.62
#